data_AF-G7ZCD6-F1
#
_entry.id   AF-G7ZCD6-F1
#
_cell.length_a   1.000
_cell.length_b   1.000
_cell.length_c   1.000
_cell.angle_alpha   90.00
_cell.angle_beta   90.00
_cell.angle_gamma   90.00
#
_symmetry.space_group_name_H-M   'P 1'
#
loop_
_entity.id
_entity.type
_entity.pdbx_description
1 polymer ?
#
loop_
_entity_poly.entity_id
_entity_poly.type
_entity_poly.pdbx_seq_one_letter_code
_entity_poly.pdbx_strand_id
1 'polypeptide(L)'
;MTTERQGKKIEPPLVGADKDDEKDQRADRPSWRREAIHLSPICLVAIVRPLRRDLETAQSEMKRELYRYLRRLSQTLLDYGVARPVVCLVIAADKEERGLLDRWGADQGWHRGAFALYAEVEEKRVELRLKDLLSPEVEELMTEDAKQQTLEQYLAKIMEEQARTGVSGPDASLLEVIRSVVQGATRNENPNIRDIIGGWVGDQVEAARRMVEESRR
;
A
#
# COMPACT_ATOMS: atom_id res chain seq x y z
N MET A 1 -19.55 -18.60 20.04
CA MET A 1 -19.62 -19.44 18.82
C MET A 1 -18.30 -19.26 18.09
N THR A 2 -17.43 -20.26 18.14
CA THR A 2 -16.12 -20.29 17.48
C THR A 2 -16.32 -20.79 16.06
N THR A 3 -16.27 -19.90 15.07
CA THR A 3 -16.25 -20.27 13.66
C THR A 3 -14.88 -20.87 13.34
N GLU A 4 -14.86 -22.19 13.14
CA GLU A 4 -13.71 -22.90 12.56
C GLU A 4 -13.38 -22.30 11.20
N ARG A 5 -12.22 -21.65 11.10
CA ARG A 5 -11.67 -21.12 9.86
C ARG A 5 -11.29 -22.30 8.96
N GLN A 6 -12.19 -22.76 8.11
CA GLN A 6 -11.83 -23.62 6.99
C GLN A 6 -10.89 -22.81 6.06
N GLY A 7 -9.61 -23.14 6.10
CA GLY A 7 -8.61 -22.54 5.23
C GLY A 7 -8.95 -22.86 3.78
N LYS A 8 -9.49 -21.87 3.04
CA LYS A 8 -9.55 -21.94 1.59
C LYS A 8 -8.14 -22.20 1.05
N LYS A 9 -7.99 -23.30 0.32
CA LYS A 9 -6.75 -23.71 -0.31
C LYS A 9 -6.35 -22.64 -1.33
N ILE A 10 -5.13 -22.12 -1.22
CA ILE A 10 -4.57 -21.16 -2.18
C ILE A 10 -4.50 -21.82 -3.56
N GLU A 11 -5.06 -21.16 -4.57
CA GLU A 11 -4.97 -21.63 -5.96
C GLU A 11 -3.51 -21.68 -6.44
N PRO A 12 -3.17 -22.65 -7.31
CA PRO A 12 -1.82 -22.75 -7.84
C PRO A 12 -1.42 -21.45 -8.58
N PRO A 13 -0.12 -21.10 -8.59
CA PRO A 13 0.34 -19.90 -9.27
C PRO A 13 0.08 -19.97 -10.77
N LEU A 14 -0.24 -18.82 -11.37
CA LEU A 14 -0.34 -18.64 -12.83
C LEU A 14 1.02 -18.88 -13.49
N VAL A 15 2.09 -18.44 -12.82
CA VAL A 15 3.48 -18.65 -13.25
C VAL A 15 4.30 -19.08 -12.03
N GLY A 16 4.99 -20.22 -12.13
CA GLY A 16 5.87 -20.71 -11.07
C GLY A 16 7.21 -19.97 -10.98
N ALA A 17 8.10 -20.49 -10.14
CA ALA A 17 9.43 -19.93 -9.93
C ALA A 17 10.26 -19.89 -11.23
N ASP A 18 11.24 -19.00 -11.28
CA ASP A 18 12.26 -19.03 -12.33
C ASP A 18 12.99 -20.38 -12.30
N LYS A 19 12.99 -21.11 -13.41
CA LYS A 19 13.81 -22.33 -13.54
C LYS A 19 15.28 -21.93 -13.59
N ASP A 20 16.13 -22.69 -12.92
CA ASP A 20 17.55 -22.33 -12.76
C ASP A 20 18.36 -22.40 -14.08
N ASP A 21 17.83 -23.09 -15.10
CA ASP A 21 18.50 -23.27 -16.39
C ASP A 21 18.10 -22.23 -17.46
N GLU A 22 17.08 -21.40 -17.20
CA GLU A 22 16.51 -20.47 -18.18
C GLU A 22 16.98 -19.03 -17.90
N LYS A 23 18.27 -18.75 -18.16
CA LYS A 23 18.89 -17.41 -18.00
C LYS A 23 18.10 -16.30 -18.70
N ASP A 24 17.47 -16.60 -19.83
CA ASP A 24 16.65 -15.67 -20.60
C ASP A 24 15.44 -15.13 -19.82
N GLN A 25 14.93 -15.89 -18.84
CA GLN A 25 13.78 -15.45 -18.05
C GLN A 25 14.12 -14.33 -17.06
N ARG A 26 15.39 -14.17 -16.66
CA ARG A 26 15.84 -13.17 -15.67
C ARG A 26 16.49 -11.94 -16.30
N ALA A 27 16.61 -11.85 -17.62
CA ALA A 27 17.37 -10.80 -18.31
C ALA A 27 16.99 -9.36 -17.87
N ASP A 28 15.70 -9.12 -17.57
CA ASP A 28 15.20 -7.80 -17.16
C ASP A 28 15.31 -7.53 -15.65
N ARG A 29 15.67 -8.53 -14.84
CA ARG A 29 15.70 -8.48 -13.37
C ARG A 29 16.86 -9.30 -12.77
N PRO A 30 18.12 -9.11 -13.20
CA PRO A 30 19.23 -9.98 -12.79
C PRO A 30 19.45 -10.03 -11.27
N SER A 31 19.02 -9.01 -10.51
CA SER A 31 19.12 -8.97 -9.05
C SER A 31 17.95 -9.64 -8.32
N TRP A 32 16.95 -10.16 -9.04
CA TRP A 32 15.71 -10.69 -8.48
C TRP A 32 15.36 -12.08 -9.03
N ARG A 33 14.92 -12.96 -8.15
CA ARG A 33 14.31 -14.24 -8.51
C ARG A 33 12.79 -14.15 -8.38
N ARG A 34 12.04 -14.56 -9.40
CA ARG A 34 10.59 -14.79 -9.27
C ARG A 34 10.38 -16.14 -8.60
N GLU A 35 9.57 -16.16 -7.54
CA GLU A 35 9.13 -17.39 -6.88
C GLU A 35 7.76 -17.81 -7.40
N ALA A 36 6.86 -16.85 -7.65
CA ALA A 36 5.55 -17.13 -8.23
C ALA A 36 4.86 -15.84 -8.74
N ILE A 37 3.86 -16.00 -9.60
CA ILE A 37 2.85 -15.00 -9.90
C ILE A 37 1.48 -15.62 -9.68
N HIS A 38 0.65 -14.95 -8.89
CA HIS A 38 -0.74 -15.30 -8.67
C HIS A 38 -1.65 -14.19 -9.20
N LEU A 39 -2.82 -14.57 -9.72
CA LEU A 39 -3.84 -13.63 -10.13
C LEU A 39 -5.08 -13.87 -9.27
N SER A 40 -5.60 -12.82 -8.66
CA SER A 40 -6.84 -12.86 -7.90
C SER A 40 -7.90 -11.95 -8.51
N PRO A 41 -9.15 -12.02 -8.04
CA PRO A 41 -10.20 -11.09 -8.44
C PRO A 41 -9.91 -9.63 -8.06
N ILE A 42 -8.89 -9.32 -7.24
CA ILE A 42 -8.60 -7.95 -6.82
C ILE A 42 -7.23 -7.44 -7.26
N CYS A 43 -6.23 -8.31 -7.43
CA CYS A 43 -4.88 -7.91 -7.80
C CYS A 43 -4.10 -9.03 -8.49
N LEU A 44 -2.97 -8.68 -9.10
CA LEU A 44 -1.92 -9.63 -9.45
C LEU A 44 -0.80 -9.54 -8.41
N VAL A 45 -0.41 -10.67 -7.83
CA VAL A 45 0.67 -10.76 -6.84
C VAL A 45 1.89 -11.39 -7.48
N ALA A 46 2.98 -10.64 -7.58
CA ALA A 46 4.29 -11.15 -7.95
C ALA A 46 5.13 -11.39 -6.68
N ILE A 47 5.53 -12.64 -6.45
CA ILE A 47 6.41 -13.02 -5.35
C ILE A 47 7.84 -13.06 -5.86
N VAL A 48 8.72 -12.29 -5.24
CA VAL A 48 10.13 -12.19 -5.62
C VAL A 48 11.06 -12.33 -4.43
N ARG A 49 12.29 -12.74 -4.69
CA ARG A 49 13.38 -12.82 -3.71
C ARG A 49 14.61 -12.07 -4.24
N PRO A 50 15.27 -11.23 -3.42
CA PRO A 50 16.56 -10.66 -3.78
C PRO A 50 17.61 -11.76 -3.98
N LEU A 51 18.39 -11.68 -5.07
CA LEU A 51 19.56 -12.55 -5.28
C LEU A 51 20.82 -11.95 -4.69
N ARG A 52 20.87 -10.61 -4.65
CA ARG A 52 21.95 -9.82 -4.07
C ARG A 52 21.69 -9.56 -2.60
N ARG A 53 22.76 -9.53 -1.80
CA ARG A 53 22.73 -9.22 -0.36
C ARG A 53 23.09 -7.77 -0.06
N ASP A 54 23.68 -7.06 -1.02
CA ASP A 54 24.14 -5.68 -0.92
C ASP A 54 23.05 -4.66 -1.34
N LEU A 55 21.82 -4.83 -0.84
CA LEU A 55 20.65 -4.04 -1.30
C LEU A 55 20.85 -2.53 -1.13
N GLU A 56 21.51 -2.09 -0.07
CA GLU A 56 21.70 -0.66 0.22
C GLU A 56 22.64 0.00 -0.79
N THR A 57 23.73 -0.68 -1.13
CA THR A 57 24.72 -0.20 -2.11
C THR A 57 24.20 -0.30 -3.55
N ALA A 58 23.42 -1.35 -3.84
CA ALA A 58 22.88 -1.62 -5.17
C ALA A 58 21.46 -1.05 -5.39
N GLN A 59 20.94 -0.24 -4.46
CA GLN A 59 19.53 0.13 -4.42
C GLN A 59 18.99 0.71 -5.74
N SER A 60 19.75 1.59 -6.39
CA SER A 60 19.28 2.28 -7.59
C SER A 60 19.10 1.32 -8.77
N GLU A 61 20.01 0.36 -8.89
CA GLU A 61 19.95 -0.67 -9.91
C GLU A 61 18.81 -1.65 -9.62
N MET A 62 18.75 -2.18 -8.40
CA MET A 62 17.72 -3.14 -8.00
C MET A 62 16.31 -2.57 -8.07
N LYS A 63 16.09 -1.32 -7.62
CA LYS A 63 14.81 -0.60 -7.76
C LYS A 63 14.44 -0.47 -9.24
N ARG A 64 15.37 -0.07 -10.11
CA ARG A 64 15.10 0.11 -11.54
C ARG A 64 14.72 -1.20 -12.24
N GLU A 65 15.40 -2.29 -11.91
CA GLU A 65 15.08 -3.64 -12.40
C GLU A 65 13.68 -4.07 -11.96
N LEU A 66 13.40 -3.97 -10.66
CA LEU A 66 12.10 -4.35 -10.11
C LEU A 66 10.96 -3.51 -10.72
N TYR A 67 11.18 -2.20 -10.85
CA TYR A 67 10.22 -1.29 -11.46
C TYR A 67 9.88 -1.72 -12.90
N ARG A 68 10.89 -1.96 -13.74
CA ARG A 68 10.70 -2.38 -15.13
C ARG A 68 9.93 -3.70 -15.21
N TYR A 69 10.31 -4.66 -14.38
CA TYR A 69 9.64 -5.96 -14.31
C TYR A 69 8.17 -5.84 -13.94
N LEU A 70 7.85 -5.14 -12.84
CA LEU A 70 6.46 -4.97 -12.38
C LEU A 70 5.64 -4.11 -13.37
N ARG A 71 6.25 -3.11 -13.99
CA ARG A 71 5.60 -2.30 -15.03
C ARG A 71 5.27 -3.13 -16.26
N ARG A 72 6.16 -4.05 -16.66
CA ARG A 72 5.92 -4.99 -17.76
C ARG A 72 4.78 -5.95 -17.42
N LEU A 73 4.70 -6.46 -16.19
CA LEU A 73 3.56 -7.28 -15.74
C LEU A 73 2.25 -6.49 -15.82
N SER A 74 2.25 -5.25 -15.33
CA SER A 74 1.08 -4.36 -15.42
C SER A 74 0.64 -4.12 -16.86
N GLN A 75 1.59 -3.84 -17.77
CA GLN A 75 1.28 -3.67 -19.20
C GLN A 75 0.73 -4.95 -19.81
N THR A 76 1.33 -6.09 -19.50
CA THR A 76 0.87 -7.41 -19.99
C THR A 76 -0.58 -7.66 -19.59
N LEU A 77 -0.94 -7.40 -18.32
CA LEU A 77 -2.32 -7.53 -17.86
C LEU A 77 -3.29 -6.65 -18.65
N LEU A 78 -2.91 -5.38 -18.90
CA LEU A 78 -3.72 -4.46 -19.68
C LEU A 78 -3.90 -4.94 -21.13
N ASP A 79 -2.86 -5.49 -21.74
CA ASP A 79 -2.91 -6.04 -23.10
C ASP A 79 -3.87 -7.23 -23.20
N TYR A 80 -4.05 -7.98 -22.09
CA TYR A 80 -5.06 -9.05 -21.96
C TYR A 80 -6.43 -8.55 -21.48
N GLY A 81 -6.65 -7.23 -21.38
CA GLY A 81 -7.93 -6.65 -20.95
C GLY A 81 -8.19 -6.74 -19.45
N VAL A 82 -7.16 -7.01 -18.65
CA VAL A 82 -7.25 -7.16 -17.19
C VAL A 82 -6.71 -5.91 -16.50
N ALA A 83 -7.60 -5.05 -16.01
CA ALA A 83 -7.22 -3.88 -15.22
C ALA A 83 -7.15 -4.23 -13.72
N ARG A 84 -6.03 -4.81 -13.27
CA ARG A 84 -5.79 -5.15 -11.87
C ARG A 84 -4.53 -4.46 -11.34
N PRO A 85 -4.53 -3.97 -10.09
CA PRO A 85 -3.31 -3.49 -9.44
C PRO A 85 -2.28 -4.61 -9.33
N VAL A 86 -1.01 -4.25 -9.49
CA VAL A 86 0.12 -5.15 -9.28
C VAL A 86 0.63 -4.96 -7.86
N VAL A 87 0.78 -6.06 -7.14
CA VAL A 87 1.36 -6.14 -5.80
C VAL A 87 2.63 -6.96 -5.88
N CYS A 88 3.71 -6.44 -5.32
CA CYS A 88 4.98 -7.13 -5.18
C CYS A 88 5.12 -7.60 -3.72
N LEU A 89 5.24 -8.91 -3.52
CA LEU A 89 5.55 -9.51 -2.23
C LEU A 89 7.00 -10.00 -2.26
N VAL A 90 7.86 -9.36 -1.48
CA VAL A 90 9.28 -9.68 -1.40
C VAL A 90 9.53 -10.61 -0.23
N ILE A 91 10.18 -11.75 -0.48
CA ILE A 91 10.69 -12.63 0.56
C ILE A 91 12.05 -12.08 0.99
N ALA A 92 12.05 -11.36 2.11
CA ALA A 92 13.24 -10.77 2.69
C ALA A 92 14.07 -11.83 3.42
N ALA A 93 15.38 -11.70 3.39
CA ALA A 93 16.28 -12.60 4.08
C ALA A 93 16.21 -12.51 5.62
N ASP A 94 16.11 -11.28 6.11
CA ASP A 94 16.15 -10.94 7.52
C ASP A 94 15.36 -9.65 7.79
N LYS A 95 15.32 -9.25 9.08
CA LYS A 95 14.56 -8.07 9.51
C LYS A 95 15.16 -6.75 9.02
N GLU A 96 16.47 -6.69 8.79
CA GLU A 96 17.15 -5.49 8.31
C GLU A 96 16.82 -5.26 6.83
N GLU A 97 16.92 -6.33 6.03
CA GLU A 97 16.52 -6.33 4.63
C GLU A 97 15.03 -5.99 4.48
N ARG A 98 14.16 -6.59 5.32
CA ARG A 98 12.74 -6.22 5.37
C ARG A 98 12.56 -4.73 5.65
N GLY A 99 13.23 -4.19 6.67
CA GLY A 99 13.12 -2.78 7.03
C GLY A 99 13.55 -1.84 5.90
N LEU A 100 14.57 -2.21 5.13
CA LEU A 100 14.98 -1.48 3.93
C LEU A 100 13.92 -1.56 2.82
N LEU A 101 13.37 -2.74 2.56
CA LEU A 101 12.33 -2.94 1.54
C LEU A 101 11.02 -2.24 1.91
N ASP A 102 10.64 -2.21 3.18
CA ASP A 102 9.49 -1.45 3.67
C ASP A 102 9.68 0.06 3.40
N ARG A 103 10.89 0.59 3.61
CA ARG A 103 11.23 1.98 3.21
C ARG A 103 11.12 2.18 1.71
N TRP A 104 11.51 1.19 0.89
CA TRP A 104 11.33 1.27 -0.57
C TRP A 104 9.86 1.26 -0.96
N GLY A 105 9.01 0.47 -0.31
CA GLY A 105 7.57 0.44 -0.57
C GLY A 105 6.85 1.73 -0.19
N ALA A 106 7.37 2.47 0.79
CA ALA A 106 6.86 3.78 1.18
C ALA A 106 7.36 4.93 0.27
N ASP A 107 8.48 4.74 -0.44
CA ASP A 107 9.12 5.75 -1.27
C ASP A 107 8.38 5.95 -2.62
N GLN A 108 7.39 6.84 -2.62
CA GLN A 108 6.65 7.20 -3.83
C GLN A 108 7.53 7.84 -4.92
N GLY A 109 8.75 8.28 -4.59
CA GLY A 109 9.66 8.94 -5.51
C GLY A 109 10.07 8.06 -6.69
N TRP A 110 10.20 6.74 -6.48
CA TRP A 110 10.64 5.82 -7.54
C TRP A 110 9.51 5.02 -8.19
N HIS A 111 8.49 4.59 -7.44
CA HIS A 111 7.41 3.77 -8.02
C HIS A 111 6.15 4.56 -8.39
N ARG A 112 5.95 5.79 -7.87
CA ARG A 112 4.83 6.70 -8.21
C ARG A 112 3.45 6.03 -8.24
N GLY A 113 3.18 5.14 -7.28
CA GLY A 113 1.91 4.40 -7.22
C GLY A 113 1.70 3.33 -8.31
N ALA A 114 2.72 2.96 -9.09
CA ALA A 114 2.58 1.95 -10.15
C ALA A 114 2.29 0.52 -9.61
N PHE A 115 2.66 0.25 -8.37
CA PHE A 115 2.44 -1.01 -7.67
C PHE A 115 2.52 -0.77 -6.14
N ALA A 116 2.00 -1.72 -5.37
CA ALA A 116 2.25 -1.82 -3.93
C ALA A 116 3.40 -2.82 -3.67
N LEU A 117 4.20 -2.58 -2.63
CA LEU A 117 5.31 -3.45 -2.24
C LEU A 117 5.20 -3.81 -0.76
N TYR A 118 5.25 -5.11 -0.48
CA TYR A 118 5.30 -5.67 0.88
C TYR A 118 6.53 -6.56 1.01
N ALA A 119 7.16 -6.56 2.18
CA ALA A 119 8.27 -7.45 2.49
C ALA A 119 7.98 -8.28 3.73
N GLU A 120 8.23 -9.58 3.64
CA GLU A 120 8.04 -10.52 4.76
C GLU A 120 9.26 -11.45 4.84
N VAL A 121 9.68 -11.78 6.07
CA VAL A 121 10.88 -12.61 6.33
C VAL A 121 10.52 -14.08 6.47
N GLU A 122 9.44 -14.36 7.18
CA GLU A 122 9.02 -15.72 7.52
C GLU A 122 8.11 -16.27 6.43
N GLU A 123 8.34 -17.50 5.97
CA GLU A 123 7.50 -18.16 4.96
C GLU A 123 6.02 -18.18 5.37
N LYS A 124 5.74 -18.43 6.65
CA LYS A 124 4.36 -18.37 7.18
C LYS A 124 3.73 -16.98 7.04
N ARG A 125 4.51 -15.92 7.18
CA ARG A 125 4.03 -14.53 7.00
C ARG A 125 3.81 -14.21 5.53
N VAL A 126 4.66 -14.71 4.64
CA VAL A 126 4.47 -14.64 3.18
C VAL A 126 3.17 -15.34 2.79
N GLU A 127 2.92 -16.54 3.30
CA GLU A 127 1.69 -17.30 3.04
C GLU A 127 0.43 -16.58 3.55
N LEU A 128 0.48 -16.03 4.78
CA LEU A 128 -0.62 -15.24 5.33
C LEU A 128 -0.90 -14.00 4.48
N ARG A 129 0.15 -13.24 4.13
CA ARG A 129 0.02 -12.05 3.27
C ARG A 129 -0.54 -12.41 1.90
N LEU A 130 -0.05 -13.50 1.31
CA LEU A 130 -0.54 -14.00 0.04
C LEU A 130 -2.01 -14.37 0.15
N LYS A 131 -2.42 -15.09 1.20
CA LYS A 131 -3.81 -15.43 1.45
C LYS A 131 -4.69 -14.18 1.52
N ASP A 132 -4.27 -13.15 2.25
CA ASP A 132 -5.01 -11.89 2.39
C ASP A 132 -5.20 -11.19 1.03
N LEU A 133 -4.18 -11.24 0.15
CA LEU A 133 -4.23 -10.64 -1.19
C LEU A 133 -5.03 -11.46 -2.21
N LEU A 134 -5.09 -12.77 -2.05
CA LEU A 134 -5.81 -13.67 -2.96
C LEU A 134 -7.27 -13.87 -2.56
N SER A 135 -7.58 -13.76 -1.27
CA SER A 135 -8.92 -13.97 -0.72
C SER A 135 -9.13 -13.04 0.47
N PRO A 136 -9.24 -11.72 0.24
CA PRO A 136 -9.49 -10.78 1.31
C PRO A 136 -10.79 -11.12 2.02
N GLU A 137 -10.74 -11.26 3.33
CA GLU A 137 -11.93 -11.30 4.16
C GLU A 137 -12.43 -9.86 4.29
N VAL A 138 -13.54 -9.55 3.62
CA VAL A 138 -14.18 -8.23 3.74
C VAL A 138 -14.97 -8.24 5.04
N GLU A 139 -14.47 -7.53 6.04
CA GLU A 139 -15.26 -7.17 7.21
C GLU A 139 -16.10 -5.96 6.84
N GLU A 140 -17.42 -6.13 6.75
CA GLU A 140 -18.33 -5.00 6.67
C GLU A 140 -18.20 -4.21 7.98
N LEU A 141 -17.56 -3.05 7.91
CA LEU A 141 -17.61 -2.09 9.00
C LEU A 141 -19.08 -1.69 9.16
N MET A 142 -19.75 -2.28 10.15
CA MET A 142 -21.06 -1.85 10.61
C MET A 142 -20.93 -0.42 11.13
N THR A 143 -21.07 0.56 10.25
CA THR A 143 -21.18 1.97 10.61
C THR A 143 -22.56 2.21 11.20
N GLU A 144 -22.85 1.65 12.37
CA GLU A 144 -24.07 1.99 13.11
C GLU A 144 -24.01 3.40 13.73
N ASP A 145 -22.86 4.09 13.69
CA ASP A 145 -22.72 5.45 14.27
C ASP A 145 -21.89 6.44 13.45
N ALA A 146 -21.64 6.17 12.16
CA ALA A 146 -21.11 7.21 11.27
C ALA A 146 -22.26 8.15 10.88
N LYS A 147 -22.72 8.99 11.83
CA LYS A 147 -23.47 10.20 11.48
C LYS A 147 -22.61 10.91 10.44
N GLN A 148 -23.09 11.01 9.20
CA GLN A 148 -22.49 11.83 8.15
C GLN A 148 -22.28 13.23 8.74
N GLN A 149 -21.06 13.49 9.23
CA GLN A 149 -20.72 14.81 9.73
C GLN A 149 -20.60 15.70 8.51
N THR A 150 -21.35 16.79 8.49
CA THR A 150 -21.24 17.72 7.36
C THR A 150 -19.84 18.33 7.37
N LEU A 151 -19.37 18.74 6.20
CA LEU A 151 -18.05 19.34 6.05
C LEU A 151 -17.86 20.56 6.97
N GLU A 152 -18.94 21.30 7.27
CA GLU A 152 -18.90 22.40 8.24
C GLU A 152 -18.63 21.91 9.68
N GLN A 153 -19.17 20.75 10.06
CA GLN A 153 -18.94 20.16 11.39
C GLN A 153 -17.49 19.69 11.54
N TYR A 154 -16.88 19.16 10.47
CA TYR A 154 -15.46 18.85 10.44
C TYR A 154 -14.59 20.10 10.60
N LEU A 155 -14.89 21.18 9.86
CA LEU A 155 -14.16 22.44 9.95
C LEU A 155 -14.26 23.07 11.34
N ALA A 156 -15.45 23.07 11.95
CA ALA A 156 -15.66 23.62 13.29
C ALA A 156 -14.81 22.87 14.33
N LYS A 157 -14.73 21.55 14.23
CA LYS A 157 -13.95 20.71 15.15
C LYS A 157 -12.44 20.92 15.00
N ILE A 158 -11.95 21.07 13.77
CA ILE A 158 -10.54 21.40 13.50
C ILE A 158 -10.19 22.78 14.07
N MET A 159 -11.07 23.77 13.91
CA MET A 159 -10.87 25.12 14.45
C MET A 159 -10.86 25.14 15.98
N GLU A 160 -11.76 24.39 16.60
CA GLU A 160 -11.82 24.24 18.06
C GLU A 160 -10.54 23.56 18.61
N GLU A 161 -10.03 22.52 17.93
CA GLU A 161 -8.80 21.85 18.32
C GLU A 161 -7.56 22.73 18.13
N GLN A 162 -7.48 23.52 17.05
CA GLN A 162 -6.40 24.50 16.86
C GLN A 162 -6.40 25.59 17.95
N ALA A 163 -7.58 26.10 18.29
CA ALA A 163 -7.72 27.07 19.38
C ALA A 163 -7.33 26.46 20.74
N ARG A 164 -7.61 25.16 20.95
CA ARG A 164 -7.33 24.46 22.22
C ARG A 164 -5.87 24.05 22.38
N THR A 165 -5.16 23.75 21.28
CA THR A 165 -3.81 23.17 21.34
C THR A 165 -2.69 24.19 21.15
N GLY A 166 -2.99 25.42 20.68
CA GLY A 166 -2.01 26.51 20.59
C GLY A 166 -0.78 26.18 19.74
N VAL A 167 -0.93 25.27 18.76
CA VAL A 167 0.18 24.72 17.99
C VAL A 167 0.74 25.79 17.05
N SER A 168 2.00 26.17 17.28
CA SER A 168 2.81 26.93 16.33
C SER A 168 3.94 26.03 15.83
N GLY A 169 4.13 25.93 14.50
CA GLY A 169 5.12 25.05 13.87
C GLY A 169 4.57 24.23 12.69
N PRO A 170 5.31 23.21 12.20
CA PRO A 170 4.99 22.44 11.00
C PRO A 170 3.59 21.80 10.99
N ASP A 171 3.06 21.47 12.17
CA ASP A 171 1.71 20.90 12.33
C ASP A 171 0.60 21.93 12.06
N ALA A 172 0.87 23.22 12.25
CA ALA A 172 -0.01 24.29 11.80
C ALA A 172 -0.08 24.35 10.27
N SER A 173 1.02 24.05 9.58
CA SER A 173 1.08 24.00 8.11
C SER A 173 0.25 22.85 7.54
N LEU A 174 0.21 21.67 8.19
CA LEU A 174 -0.61 20.55 7.73
C LEU A 174 -2.11 20.86 7.89
N LEU A 175 -2.50 21.43 9.03
CA LEU A 175 -3.88 21.83 9.27
C LEU A 175 -4.31 22.99 8.36
N GLU A 176 -3.41 23.91 8.01
CA GLU A 176 -3.66 24.94 6.99
C GLU A 176 -3.82 24.36 5.58
N VAL A 177 -3.03 23.35 5.21
CA VAL A 177 -3.17 22.64 3.93
C VAL A 177 -4.51 21.91 3.87
N ILE A 178 -4.88 21.19 4.94
CA ILE A 178 -6.19 20.52 5.05
C ILE A 178 -7.31 21.56 4.93
N ARG A 179 -7.21 22.70 5.62
CA ARG A 179 -8.19 23.79 5.52
C ARG A 179 -8.29 24.35 4.09
N SER A 180 -7.17 24.58 3.42
CA SER A 180 -7.13 25.10 2.05
C SER A 180 -7.78 24.13 1.05
N VAL A 181 -7.50 22.82 1.17
CA VAL A 181 -8.10 21.77 0.34
C VAL A 181 -9.61 21.70 0.56
N VAL A 182 -10.07 21.78 1.80
CA VAL A 182 -11.51 21.76 2.15
C VAL A 182 -12.23 23.03 1.67
N GLN A 183 -11.60 24.20 1.76
CA GLN A 183 -12.15 25.45 1.21
C GLN A 183 -12.18 25.46 -0.33
N GLY A 184 -11.20 24.81 -0.98
CA GLY A 184 -11.22 24.56 -2.42
C GLY A 184 -12.37 23.64 -2.82
N ALA A 185 -12.65 22.62 -2.02
CA ALA A 185 -13.73 21.66 -2.26
C ALA A 185 -15.13 22.27 -2.06
N THR A 186 -15.32 23.18 -1.11
CA THR A 186 -16.60 23.89 -0.88
C THR A 186 -16.94 24.89 -1.99
N ARG A 187 -15.95 25.45 -2.69
CA ARG A 187 -16.18 26.29 -3.88
C ARG A 187 -16.54 25.49 -5.12
N ASN A 188 -16.30 24.18 -5.12
CA ASN A 188 -16.65 23.31 -6.23
C ASN A 188 -18.10 22.83 -6.03
N GLU A 189 -18.96 23.02 -7.04
CA GLU A 189 -20.39 22.68 -6.98
C GLU A 189 -20.67 21.18 -7.19
N ASN A 190 -19.63 20.37 -7.42
CA ASN A 190 -19.78 18.93 -7.66
C ASN A 190 -19.86 18.16 -6.31
N PRO A 191 -21.02 17.57 -5.96
CA PRO A 191 -21.22 16.92 -4.66
C PRO A 191 -20.34 15.68 -4.46
N ASN A 192 -20.07 14.90 -5.52
CA ASN A 192 -19.22 13.70 -5.44
C ASN A 192 -17.78 14.02 -5.03
N ILE A 193 -17.28 15.21 -5.39
CA ILE A 193 -15.93 15.64 -5.01
C ILE A 193 -15.89 16.02 -3.52
N ARG A 194 -16.99 16.55 -2.97
CA ARG A 194 -17.08 16.91 -1.54
C ARG A 194 -17.09 15.68 -0.64
N ASP A 195 -17.81 14.63 -1.03
CA ASP A 195 -17.89 13.41 -0.23
C ASP A 195 -16.57 12.63 -0.22
N ILE A 196 -15.89 12.55 -1.37
CA ILE A 196 -14.57 11.91 -1.49
C ILE A 196 -13.52 12.67 -0.68
N ILE A 197 -13.54 14.00 -0.71
CA ILE A 197 -12.61 14.83 0.07
C ILE A 197 -12.94 14.78 1.56
N GLY A 198 -14.22 14.74 1.94
CA GLY A 198 -14.64 14.60 3.34
C GLY A 198 -14.14 13.31 3.98
N GLY A 199 -14.26 12.18 3.26
CA GLY A 199 -13.73 10.89 3.72
C GLY A 199 -12.20 10.92 3.87
N TRP A 200 -11.49 11.41 2.85
CA TRP A 200 -10.02 11.49 2.89
C TRP A 200 -9.51 12.41 4.01
N VAL A 201 -10.17 13.54 4.27
CA VAL A 201 -9.81 14.44 5.37
C VAL A 201 -10.07 13.80 6.73
N GLY A 202 -11.16 13.03 6.88
CA GLY A 202 -11.44 12.26 8.09
C GLY A 202 -10.29 11.31 8.44
N ASP A 203 -9.80 10.56 7.45
CA ASP A 203 -8.71 9.60 7.62
C ASP A 203 -7.39 10.29 8.02
N GLN A 204 -7.10 11.47 7.43
CA GLN A 204 -5.89 12.24 7.76
C GLN A 204 -5.93 12.82 9.19
N VAL A 205 -7.11 13.24 9.66
CA VAL A 205 -7.28 13.75 11.03
C VAL A 205 -7.13 12.63 12.06
N GLU A 206 -7.67 11.43 11.79
CA GLU A 206 -7.43 10.28 12.67
C GLU A 206 -5.96 9.86 12.72
N ALA A 207 -5.28 9.86 11.57
CA ALA A 207 -3.85 9.56 11.52
C ALA A 207 -3.03 10.57 12.34
N ALA A 208 -3.30 11.86 12.19
CA ALA A 208 -2.64 12.91 12.98
C ALA A 208 -2.90 12.77 14.49
N ARG A 209 -4.12 12.38 14.89
CA ARG A 209 -4.46 12.12 16.30
C ARG A 209 -3.60 11.01 16.90
N ARG A 210 -3.45 9.88 16.19
CA ARG A 210 -2.62 8.76 16.68
C ARG A 210 -1.17 9.18 16.88
N MET A 211 -0.62 9.96 15.95
CA MET A 211 0.76 10.45 16.05
C MET A 211 0.98 11.39 17.25
N VAL A 212 0.03 12.28 17.54
CA VAL A 212 0.11 13.19 18.71
C VAL A 212 -0.03 12.43 20.03
N GLU A 213 -0.87 11.40 20.07
CA GLU A 213 -1.11 10.59 21.26
C GLU A 213 0.08 9.67 21.57
N GLU A 214 0.75 9.15 20.53
CA GLU A 214 2.02 8.42 20.65
C GLU A 214 3.17 9.32 21.11
N SER A 215 3.21 10.58 20.68
CA SER A 215 4.25 11.54 21.09
C SER A 215 4.11 12.04 22.53
N ARG A 216 3.01 11.70 23.22
CA ARG A 216 2.75 12.05 24.64
C ARG A 216 3.05 10.90 25.61
N ARG A 217 3.38 9.71 25.11
CA ARG A 217 3.83 8.56 25.92
C ARG A 217 5.36 8.53 25.98
#